data_AF-A0AAU2TGQ8-F1
#
_entry.id   AF-A0AAU2TGQ8-F1
#
_cell.length_a   1.000
_cell.length_b   1.000
_cell.length_c   1.000
_cell.angle_alpha   90.00
_cell.angle_beta   90.00
_cell.angle_gamma   90.00
#
_symmetry.space_group_name_H-M   'P 1'
#
loop_
_entity.id
_entity.type
_entity.pdbx_description
1 polymer ?
#
loop_
_entity_poly.entity_id
_entity_poly.type
_entity_poly.pdbx_seq_one_letter_code
_entity_poly.pdbx_strand_id
1 'polypeptide(L)'
;MAYPSRRTRPWGPLKGGNAQANETALLLRAWLDAAGMTVDDLRAQLTAEHFRDGRVPSRTTVAERLAGVKLDEDFVQAVADACSRDAPERDRLLQEFRALKGIHGRSGSQPESLPIRPAEPGARADLTEELVQVQRRTLAVHDKLLRAWERAADLERERGNANRMVVVLLTMVDKLHRDTESLTAERDRLRRHTRRPELLEKVRERLARSEIQRKRAEDELRRAQTERHKADRLAEQAAEQVRALTEELERLRHQSGQPDNSPLQTVLTPRSTSRETADADADDIDEALAKAARHLDDGAERLERLAQDLHQDNPPDILADGTPTVPVQPEPDEAGNCATGDEETHVERMTREVLEMFRKIRKLPVRFTALATRDAEFVLGGMRILLASDDDFAMAFELLDIAGARGTPTHVAALTAGLRRMAGASYAFHLLSTVGRDRSPDDIVVMADTLRLLAQEADAYQMLAAVGRERQAQTIAPVVEALNSMDAGWVLEAVLRDRSAYEVAVVAHALNKDGYSEYAYQLVPNPFPEWRTPSDVHSSHDTLVLRLPQSEYPIGGDRTDLL
;
A
#
# COMPACT_ATOMS: atom_id res chain seq x y z
N MET A 1 48.00 6.83 36.80
CA MET A 1 47.33 7.45 35.64
C MET A 1 45.85 7.20 35.78
N ALA A 2 45.08 8.23 36.15
CA ALA A 2 43.63 8.14 36.28
C ALA A 2 43.01 8.28 34.87
N TYR A 3 42.29 7.26 34.40
CA TYR A 3 41.50 7.37 33.18
C TYR A 3 40.44 8.45 33.37
N PRO A 4 40.20 9.32 32.37
CA PRO A 4 39.18 10.34 32.48
C PRO A 4 37.81 9.70 32.73
N SER A 5 37.24 9.95 33.91
CA SER A 5 35.89 9.51 34.27
C SER A 5 34.89 10.02 33.23
N ARG A 6 34.16 9.11 32.60
CA ARG A 6 33.16 9.41 31.57
C ARG A 6 32.10 10.38 32.08
N ARG A 7 31.70 11.33 31.22
CA ARG A 7 30.49 12.16 31.40
C ARG A 7 29.20 11.48 30.93
N THR A 8 29.27 10.25 30.44
CA THR A 8 28.13 9.54 29.81
C THR A 8 27.54 8.47 30.73
N ARG A 9 26.22 8.30 30.64
CA ARG A 9 25.45 7.26 31.35
C ARG A 9 26.05 5.87 31.04
N PRO A 10 26.15 4.95 32.02
CA PRO A 10 26.68 3.61 31.77
C PRO A 10 25.87 2.88 30.69
N TRP A 11 26.56 2.08 29.88
CA TRP A 11 25.93 1.26 28.85
C TRP A 11 24.91 0.29 29.47
N GLY A 12 23.78 0.06 28.77
CA GLY A 12 22.80 -0.96 29.16
C GLY A 12 23.34 -2.39 28.95
N PRO A 13 22.61 -3.43 29.42
CA PRO A 13 23.02 -4.83 29.24
C PRO A 13 23.12 -5.21 27.76
N LEU A 14 23.96 -6.21 27.47
CA LEU A 14 24.05 -6.84 26.14
C LEU A 14 22.83 -7.73 25.92
N LYS A 15 22.38 -7.82 24.66
CA LYS A 15 21.17 -8.50 24.19
C LYS A 15 21.41 -9.32 22.92
N GLY A 16 22.67 -9.61 22.58
CA GLY A 16 23.02 -10.41 21.41
C GLY A 16 22.56 -11.86 21.56
N GLY A 17 22.11 -12.45 20.45
CA GLY A 17 21.57 -13.82 20.41
C GLY A 17 22.61 -14.93 20.58
N ASN A 18 23.90 -14.61 20.55
CA ASN A 18 25.00 -15.54 20.78
C ASN A 18 26.22 -14.81 21.39
N ALA A 19 27.22 -15.58 21.86
CA ALA A 19 28.43 -15.04 22.47
C ALA A 19 29.21 -14.10 21.53
N GLN A 20 29.35 -14.49 20.26
CA GLN A 20 30.03 -13.69 19.24
C GLN A 20 29.41 -12.30 19.04
N ALA A 21 28.08 -12.21 19.01
CA ALA A 21 27.36 -10.95 18.88
C ALA A 21 27.56 -10.05 20.11
N ASN A 22 27.59 -10.63 21.32
CA ASN A 22 27.84 -9.90 22.55
C ASN A 22 29.29 -9.39 22.63
N GLU A 23 30.27 -10.19 22.22
CA GLU A 23 31.67 -9.78 22.16
C GLU A 23 31.91 -8.69 21.12
N THR A 24 31.28 -8.83 19.95
CA THR A 24 31.33 -7.79 18.91
C THR A 24 30.70 -6.48 19.43
N ALA A 25 29.56 -6.54 20.11
CA ALA A 25 28.94 -5.37 20.70
C ALA A 25 29.81 -4.70 21.78
N LEU A 26 30.52 -5.48 22.60
CA LEU A 26 31.48 -4.97 23.58
C LEU A 26 32.65 -4.25 22.89
N LEU A 27 33.18 -4.83 21.82
CA LEU A 27 34.25 -4.24 21.02
C LEU A 27 33.82 -2.88 20.44
N LEU A 28 32.64 -2.82 19.82
CA LEU A 28 32.11 -1.56 19.26
C LEU A 28 31.93 -0.49 20.35
N ARG A 29 31.38 -0.85 21.52
CA ARG A 29 31.24 0.10 22.65
C ARG A 29 32.60 0.62 23.09
N ALA A 30 33.61 -0.25 23.18
CA ALA A 30 34.96 0.16 23.55
C ALA A 30 35.56 1.16 22.54
N TRP A 31 35.29 1.01 21.24
CA TRP A 31 35.71 1.98 20.22
C TRP A 31 35.04 3.34 20.40
N LEU A 32 33.71 3.37 20.58
CA LEU A 32 32.99 4.63 20.85
C LEU A 32 33.53 5.33 22.10
N ASP A 33 33.80 4.54 23.14
CA ASP A 33 34.28 5.05 24.41
C ASP A 33 35.71 5.61 24.31
N ALA A 34 36.58 4.99 23.50
CA ALA A 34 37.91 5.48 23.20
C ALA A 34 37.87 6.76 22.35
N ALA A 35 36.91 6.86 21.42
CA ALA A 35 36.67 8.05 20.61
C ALA A 35 35.95 9.17 21.39
N GLY A 36 35.40 8.87 22.57
CA GLY A 36 34.62 9.83 23.38
C GLY A 36 33.25 10.16 22.78
N MET A 37 32.67 9.27 21.97
CA MET A 37 31.42 9.48 21.24
C MET A 37 30.20 8.93 21.99
N THR A 38 29.08 9.65 21.93
CA THR A 38 27.77 9.15 22.36
C THR A 38 27.04 8.42 21.22
N VAL A 39 25.93 7.74 21.55
CA VAL A 39 25.05 7.13 20.53
C VAL A 39 24.47 8.19 19.58
N ASP A 40 24.21 9.39 20.08
CA ASP A 40 23.68 10.49 19.27
C ASP A 40 24.75 11.03 18.32
N ASP A 41 26.00 11.14 18.79
CA ASP A 41 27.14 11.54 17.95
C ASP A 41 27.41 10.51 16.85
N LEU A 42 27.42 9.22 17.20
CA LEU A 42 27.54 8.15 16.23
C LEU A 42 26.42 8.25 15.19
N ARG A 43 25.17 8.39 15.62
CA ARG A 43 24.04 8.49 14.70
C ARG A 43 24.14 9.69 13.76
N ALA A 44 24.66 10.82 14.23
CA ALA A 44 24.85 12.01 13.42
C ALA A 44 25.94 11.84 12.34
N GLN A 45 26.95 10.99 12.59
CA GLN A 45 28.03 10.73 11.64
C GLN A 45 27.71 9.63 10.61
N LEU A 46 26.73 8.79 10.86
CA LEU A 46 26.32 7.75 9.91
C LEU A 46 25.63 8.35 8.67
N THR A 47 26.19 8.12 7.49
CA THR A 47 25.62 8.44 6.18
C THR A 47 25.03 7.20 5.50
N ALA A 48 24.20 7.43 4.46
CA ALA A 48 23.57 6.35 3.69
C ALA A 48 24.59 5.48 2.94
N GLU A 49 25.76 6.03 2.61
CA GLU A 49 26.82 5.35 1.87
C GLU A 49 27.48 4.21 2.67
N HIS A 50 27.38 4.24 4.00
CA HIS A 50 27.89 3.16 4.83
C HIS A 50 27.03 1.87 4.76
N PHE A 51 25.82 1.93 4.21
CA PHE A 51 24.87 0.82 4.24
C PHE A 51 24.44 0.42 2.83
N ARG A 52 24.47 -0.89 2.53
CA ARG A 52 24.07 -1.41 1.20
C ARG A 52 22.61 -1.13 0.83
N ASP A 53 21.75 -0.98 1.84
CA ASP A 53 20.33 -0.65 1.64
C ASP A 53 20.08 0.86 1.44
N GLY A 54 21.14 1.68 1.53
CA GLY A 54 21.09 3.13 1.40
C GLY A 54 20.33 3.84 2.52
N ARG A 55 20.07 3.17 3.66
CA ARG A 55 19.27 3.74 4.76
C ARG A 55 20.07 3.80 6.05
N VAL A 56 20.09 4.99 6.65
CA VAL A 56 20.74 5.16 7.94
C VAL A 56 19.82 4.69 9.09
N PRO A 57 20.25 3.75 9.94
CA PRO A 57 19.42 3.20 11.02
C PRO A 57 18.86 4.28 11.97
N SER A 58 17.68 4.07 12.55
CA SER A 58 17.15 4.99 13.57
C SER A 58 18.01 5.01 14.85
N ARG A 59 17.90 6.05 15.68
CA ARG A 59 18.61 6.14 16.98
C ARG A 59 18.38 4.89 17.84
N THR A 60 17.13 4.43 17.94
CA THR A 60 16.77 3.23 18.70
C THR A 60 17.46 1.99 18.12
N THR A 61 17.48 1.86 16.80
CA THR A 61 18.15 0.76 16.09
C THR A 61 19.66 0.78 16.32
N VAL A 62 20.31 1.94 16.32
CA VAL A 62 21.75 2.08 16.64
C VAL A 62 22.02 1.59 18.06
N ALA A 63 21.19 2.00 19.03
CA ALA A 63 21.34 1.57 20.43
C ALA A 63 21.15 0.05 20.60
N GLU A 64 20.20 -0.56 19.88
CA GLU A 64 19.97 -2.01 19.88
C GLU A 64 21.12 -2.79 19.23
N ARG A 65 21.65 -2.31 18.09
CA ARG A 65 22.82 -2.91 17.43
C ARG A 65 24.06 -2.84 18.31
N LEU A 66 24.28 -1.70 18.98
CA LEU A 66 25.33 -1.57 20.01
C LEU A 66 25.06 -2.45 21.24
N ALA A 67 23.87 -3.02 21.42
CA ALA A 67 23.60 -4.05 22.42
C ALA A 67 23.77 -5.48 21.88
N GLY A 68 24.16 -5.67 20.62
CA GLY A 68 24.37 -6.99 20.01
C GLY A 68 23.19 -7.51 19.20
N VAL A 69 22.10 -6.75 19.08
CA VAL A 69 20.90 -7.18 18.33
C VAL A 69 21.11 -6.94 16.85
N LYS A 70 21.05 -8.00 16.03
CA LYS A 70 21.16 -7.94 14.56
C LYS A 70 22.37 -7.13 14.07
N LEU A 71 23.56 -7.42 14.62
CA LEU A 71 24.81 -6.83 14.15
C LEU A 71 25.17 -7.40 12.77
N ASP A 72 25.35 -6.50 11.80
CA ASP A 72 25.85 -6.80 10.46
C ASP A 72 27.24 -6.18 10.25
N GLU A 73 27.95 -6.64 9.21
CA GLU A 73 29.33 -6.22 8.94
C GLU A 73 29.40 -4.76 8.44
N ASP A 74 28.37 -4.32 7.70
CA ASP A 74 28.25 -2.94 7.22
C ASP A 74 28.19 -1.95 8.41
N PHE A 75 27.42 -2.26 9.46
CA PHE A 75 27.36 -1.44 10.67
C PHE A 75 28.67 -1.42 11.45
N VAL A 76 29.37 -2.55 11.55
CA VAL A 76 30.70 -2.59 12.18
C VAL A 76 31.68 -1.68 11.44
N GLN A 77 31.67 -1.73 10.11
CA GLN A 77 32.50 -0.86 9.28
C GLN A 77 32.13 0.61 9.45
N ALA A 78 30.84 0.94 9.44
CA ALA A 78 30.35 2.30 9.65
C ALA A 78 30.77 2.88 11.02
N VAL A 79 30.75 2.05 12.08
CA VAL A 79 31.22 2.45 13.41
C VAL A 79 32.74 2.64 13.41
N ALA A 80 33.50 1.78 12.72
CA ALA A 80 34.95 1.94 12.60
C ALA A 80 35.32 3.23 11.85
N ASP A 81 34.64 3.53 10.74
CA ASP A 81 34.80 4.78 9.99
C ASP A 81 34.52 6.00 10.90
N ALA A 82 33.38 6.02 11.59
CA ALA A 82 32.97 7.13 12.47
C ALA A 82 33.88 7.32 13.70
N CYS A 83 34.45 6.24 14.25
CA CYS A 83 35.34 6.31 15.42
C CYS A 83 36.80 6.60 15.05
N SER A 84 37.17 6.51 13.78
CA SER A 84 38.54 6.73 13.30
C SER A 84 38.79 8.17 12.89
N ARG A 85 40.01 8.67 13.12
CA ARG A 85 40.44 10.00 12.63
C ARG A 85 41.12 9.92 11.27
N ASP A 86 41.70 8.78 10.95
CA ASP A 86 42.43 8.52 9.72
C ASP A 86 42.25 7.07 9.24
N ALA A 87 42.62 6.83 7.97
CA ALA A 87 42.57 5.50 7.36
C ALA A 87 43.36 4.41 8.12
N PRO A 88 44.60 4.64 8.62
CA PRO A 88 45.32 3.58 9.33
C PRO A 88 44.69 3.23 10.68
N GLU A 89 44.06 4.18 11.39
CA GLU A 89 43.30 3.88 12.61
C GLU A 89 42.09 3.01 12.29
N ARG A 90 41.32 3.35 11.24
CA ARG A 90 40.21 2.52 10.78
C ARG A 90 40.63 1.08 10.47
N ASP A 91 41.73 0.93 9.72
CA ASP A 91 42.20 -0.40 9.30
C ASP A 91 42.61 -1.26 10.51
N ARG A 92 43.15 -0.64 11.56
CA ARG A 92 43.46 -1.32 12.84
C ARG A 92 42.20 -1.80 13.55
N LEU A 93 41.16 -0.96 13.64
CA LEU A 93 39.87 -1.34 14.23
C LEU A 93 39.24 -2.51 13.46
N LEU A 94 39.23 -2.45 12.13
CA LEU A 94 38.73 -3.55 11.30
C LEU A 94 39.56 -4.84 11.43
N GLN A 95 40.87 -4.73 11.61
CA GLN A 95 41.74 -5.89 11.86
C GLN A 95 41.44 -6.55 13.21
N GLU A 96 41.19 -5.76 14.26
CA GLU A 96 40.78 -6.26 15.58
C GLU A 96 39.46 -7.03 15.50
N PHE A 97 38.48 -6.50 14.78
CA PHE A 97 37.21 -7.19 14.52
C PHE A 97 37.40 -8.52 13.75
N ARG A 98 38.25 -8.54 12.70
CA ARG A 98 38.55 -9.76 11.94
C ARG A 98 39.23 -10.82 12.81
N ALA A 99 40.12 -10.42 13.72
CA ALA A 99 40.76 -11.33 14.67
C ALA A 99 39.73 -11.97 15.61
N LEU A 100 38.80 -11.18 16.15
CA LEU A 100 37.70 -11.66 16.99
C LEU A 100 36.82 -12.69 16.23
N LYS A 101 36.48 -12.40 14.97
CA LYS A 101 35.69 -13.29 14.09
C LYS A 101 36.43 -14.60 13.79
N GLY A 102 37.76 -14.53 13.60
CA GLY A 102 38.61 -15.70 13.32
C GLY A 102 38.71 -16.70 14.48
N ILE A 103 38.66 -16.23 15.73
CA ILE A 103 38.65 -17.09 16.92
C ILE A 103 37.37 -17.95 16.93
N HIS A 104 36.22 -17.34 16.62
CA HIS A 104 34.93 -18.02 16.63
C HIS A 104 34.72 -18.95 15.43
N GLY A 105 35.25 -18.59 14.26
CA GLY A 105 35.11 -19.40 13.04
C GLY A 105 35.81 -20.76 13.10
N ARG A 106 36.87 -20.91 13.92
CA ARG A 106 37.61 -22.18 14.05
C ARG A 106 37.01 -23.16 15.05
N SER A 107 36.23 -22.69 16.03
CA SER A 107 35.59 -23.56 17.02
C SER A 107 34.29 -24.21 16.54
N GLY A 108 33.77 -23.82 15.36
CA GLY A 108 32.46 -24.30 14.86
C GLY A 108 32.48 -25.45 13.86
N SER A 109 33.63 -25.99 13.46
CA SER A 109 33.70 -27.00 12.39
C SER A 109 34.73 -28.11 12.63
N GLN A 110 34.38 -29.09 13.47
CA GLN A 110 34.92 -30.45 13.32
C GLN A 110 33.97 -31.50 13.94
N PRO A 111 33.24 -32.31 13.14
CA PRO A 111 32.87 -33.64 13.56
C PRO A 111 34.13 -34.52 13.50
N GLU A 112 34.45 -35.08 14.66
CA GLU A 112 35.49 -36.07 14.92
C GLU A 112 35.36 -37.26 13.94
N SER A 113 36.22 -37.29 12.93
CA SER A 113 36.33 -38.43 12.00
C SER A 113 37.39 -39.39 12.52
N LEU A 114 36.93 -40.57 12.94
CA LEU A 114 37.75 -41.73 13.27
C LEU A 114 38.69 -42.13 12.11
N PRO A 115 39.85 -42.75 12.40
CA PRO A 115 40.85 -43.05 11.39
C PRO A 115 40.41 -44.22 10.50
N ILE A 116 39.96 -43.92 9.27
CA ILE A 116 39.70 -44.93 8.24
C ILE A 116 40.93 -45.08 7.34
N ARG A 117 41.44 -46.31 7.38
CA ARG A 117 42.22 -47.08 6.38
C ARG A 117 42.31 -46.46 4.97
N PRO A 118 43.49 -46.49 4.31
CA PRO A 118 43.67 -45.90 3.00
C PRO A 118 42.87 -46.68 1.94
N ALA A 119 41.83 -46.05 1.40
CA ALA A 119 41.09 -46.51 0.23
C ALA A 119 41.50 -45.69 -1.00
N GLU A 120 41.43 -46.32 -2.16
CA GLU A 120 42.06 -45.93 -3.41
C GLU A 120 41.66 -44.52 -3.94
N PRO A 121 42.60 -43.78 -4.56
CA PRO A 121 42.42 -42.38 -4.95
C PRO A 121 41.46 -42.12 -6.12
N GLY A 122 40.99 -43.15 -6.86
CA GLY A 122 40.08 -42.97 -8.00
C GLY A 122 38.64 -42.59 -7.62
N ALA A 123 38.03 -43.32 -6.69
CA ALA A 123 36.60 -43.15 -6.36
C ALA A 123 36.25 -41.83 -5.65
N ARG A 124 37.25 -41.14 -5.07
CA ARG A 124 37.05 -39.83 -4.42
C ARG A 124 36.96 -38.69 -5.43
N ALA A 125 37.65 -38.80 -6.57
CA ALA A 125 37.62 -37.75 -7.60
C ALA A 125 36.24 -37.70 -8.28
N ASP A 126 35.67 -38.87 -8.62
CA ASP A 126 34.35 -38.98 -9.26
C ASP A 126 33.24 -38.41 -8.34
N LEU A 127 33.30 -38.72 -7.04
CA LEU A 127 32.33 -38.23 -6.06
C LEU A 127 32.42 -36.71 -5.85
N THR A 128 33.63 -36.13 -5.93
CA THR A 128 33.79 -34.67 -5.89
C THR A 128 33.29 -33.99 -7.16
N GLU A 129 33.43 -34.62 -8.33
CA GLU A 129 32.91 -34.07 -9.58
C GLU A 129 31.37 -34.10 -9.60
N GLU A 130 30.76 -35.19 -9.16
CA GLU A 130 29.31 -35.32 -9.02
C GLU A 130 28.73 -34.27 -8.05
N LEU A 131 29.36 -34.05 -6.89
CA LEU A 131 28.95 -33.00 -5.94
C LEU A 131 29.05 -31.60 -6.55
N VAL A 132 30.12 -31.31 -7.29
CA VAL A 132 30.27 -30.02 -7.97
C VAL A 132 29.21 -29.84 -9.07
N GLN A 133 28.85 -30.90 -9.79
CA GLN A 133 27.78 -30.86 -10.78
C GLN A 133 26.41 -30.63 -10.13
N VAL A 134 26.08 -31.32 -9.03
CA VAL A 134 24.85 -31.09 -8.27
C VAL A 134 24.79 -29.66 -7.75
N GLN A 135 25.88 -29.16 -7.16
CA GLN A 135 25.92 -27.79 -6.64
C GLN A 135 25.72 -26.74 -7.74
N ARG A 136 26.34 -26.93 -8.92
CA ARG A 136 26.12 -26.05 -10.08
C ARG A 136 24.68 -26.10 -10.55
N ARG A 137 24.07 -27.28 -10.58
CA ARG A 137 22.65 -27.44 -10.92
C ARG A 137 21.75 -26.74 -9.91
N THR A 138 21.98 -26.90 -8.61
CA THR A 138 21.20 -26.22 -7.57
C THR A 138 21.30 -24.70 -7.68
N LEU A 139 22.50 -24.16 -7.91
CA LEU A 139 22.68 -22.71 -8.14
C LEU A 139 21.93 -22.23 -9.38
N ALA A 140 22.02 -22.97 -10.49
CA ALA A 140 21.31 -22.63 -11.72
C ALA A 140 19.78 -22.63 -11.54
N VAL A 141 19.22 -23.60 -10.81
CA VAL A 141 17.77 -23.62 -10.50
C VAL A 141 17.40 -22.49 -9.55
N HIS A 142 18.25 -22.14 -8.57
CA HIS A 142 18.00 -21.01 -7.68
C HIS A 142 17.98 -19.67 -8.43
N ASP A 143 18.90 -19.46 -9.36
CA ASP A 143 18.91 -18.27 -10.22
C ASP A 143 17.67 -18.21 -11.12
N LYS A 144 17.25 -19.34 -11.70
CA LYS A 144 15.98 -19.44 -12.45
C LYS A 144 14.78 -19.10 -11.58
N LEU A 145 14.75 -19.59 -10.34
CA LEU A 145 13.68 -19.32 -9.40
C LEU A 145 13.60 -17.83 -9.07
N LEU A 146 14.73 -17.17 -8.78
CA LEU A 146 14.75 -15.72 -8.51
C LEU A 146 14.20 -14.91 -9.68
N ARG A 147 14.60 -15.23 -10.92
CA ARG A 147 14.04 -14.58 -12.12
C ARG A 147 12.56 -14.84 -12.29
N ALA A 148 12.10 -16.06 -12.02
CA ALA A 148 10.67 -16.39 -12.08
C ALA A 148 9.85 -15.60 -11.05
N TRP A 149 10.38 -15.40 -9.84
CA TRP A 149 9.75 -14.55 -8.81
C TRP A 149 9.66 -13.09 -9.22
N GLU A 150 10.73 -12.53 -9.81
CA GLU A 150 10.73 -11.16 -10.31
C GLU A 150 9.69 -10.98 -11.43
N ARG A 151 9.65 -11.90 -12.40
CA ARG A 151 8.66 -11.92 -13.48
C ARG A 151 7.23 -12.04 -12.96
N ALA A 152 6.99 -12.91 -11.97
CA ALA A 152 5.68 -13.04 -11.34
C ALA A 152 5.27 -11.73 -10.64
N ALA A 153 6.19 -11.05 -9.96
CA ALA A 153 5.92 -9.77 -9.34
C ALA A 153 5.66 -8.64 -10.35
N ASP A 154 6.35 -8.64 -11.51
CA ASP A 154 6.09 -7.72 -12.63
C ASP A 154 4.69 -7.96 -13.22
N LEU A 155 4.32 -9.22 -13.47
CA LEU A 155 3.01 -9.60 -13.99
C LEU A 155 1.88 -9.23 -13.03
N GLU A 156 2.06 -9.42 -11.73
CA GLU A 156 1.07 -9.00 -10.72
C GLU A 156 0.87 -7.48 -10.72
N ARG A 157 1.96 -6.71 -10.92
CA ARG A 157 1.88 -5.25 -11.06
C ARG A 157 1.11 -4.85 -12.32
N GLU A 158 1.39 -5.47 -13.46
CA GLU A 158 0.64 -5.18 -14.70
C GLU A 158 -0.83 -5.63 -14.61
N ARG A 159 -1.11 -6.75 -13.95
CA ARG A 159 -2.49 -7.17 -13.63
C ARG A 159 -3.21 -6.13 -12.79
N GLY A 160 -2.55 -5.60 -11.76
CA GLY A 160 -3.06 -4.50 -10.94
C GLY A 160 -3.29 -3.22 -11.75
N ASN A 161 -2.43 -2.91 -12.71
CA ASN A 161 -2.59 -1.77 -13.61
C ASN A 161 -3.79 -1.93 -14.54
N ALA A 162 -3.93 -3.08 -15.20
CA ALA A 162 -5.04 -3.39 -16.09
C ALA A 162 -6.38 -3.33 -15.35
N ASN A 163 -6.44 -3.89 -14.14
CA ASN A 163 -7.61 -3.80 -13.27
C ASN A 163 -8.01 -2.35 -12.96
N ARG A 164 -7.05 -1.50 -12.63
CA ARG A 164 -7.31 -0.07 -12.40
C ARG A 164 -7.87 0.61 -13.64
N MET A 165 -7.32 0.31 -14.82
CA MET A 165 -7.79 0.91 -16.07
C MET A 165 -9.22 0.50 -16.42
N VAL A 166 -9.57 -0.79 -16.23
CA VAL A 166 -10.94 -1.29 -16.40
C VAL A 166 -11.93 -0.52 -15.51
N VAL A 167 -11.58 -0.29 -14.24
CA VAL A 167 -12.44 0.46 -13.32
C VAL A 167 -12.62 1.91 -13.77
N VAL A 168 -11.54 2.60 -14.15
CA VAL A 168 -11.61 3.99 -14.63
C VAL A 168 -12.49 4.09 -15.88
N LEU A 169 -12.25 3.23 -16.87
CA LEU A 169 -13.03 3.23 -18.12
C LEU A 169 -14.50 2.88 -17.89
N LEU A 170 -14.81 1.96 -16.97
CA LEU A 170 -16.20 1.65 -16.60
C LEU A 170 -16.91 2.89 -16.03
N THR A 171 -16.25 3.61 -15.12
CA THR A 171 -16.83 4.85 -14.56
C THR A 171 -17.02 5.95 -15.60
N MET A 172 -16.12 6.05 -16.58
CA MET A 172 -16.27 6.99 -17.71
C MET A 172 -17.43 6.62 -18.63
N VAL A 173 -17.57 5.33 -18.97
CA VAL A 173 -18.70 4.82 -19.78
C VAL A 173 -20.03 5.12 -19.09
N ASP A 174 -20.14 4.87 -17.79
CA ASP A 174 -21.34 5.17 -17.01
C ASP A 174 -21.69 6.67 -17.01
N LYS A 175 -20.68 7.55 -16.85
CA LYS A 175 -20.86 9.01 -16.93
C LYS A 175 -21.38 9.41 -18.31
N LEU A 176 -20.74 8.93 -19.37
CA LEU A 176 -21.11 9.24 -20.76
C LEU A 176 -22.49 8.69 -21.16
N HIS A 177 -22.93 7.57 -20.59
CA HIS A 177 -24.29 7.08 -20.75
C HIS A 177 -25.32 8.07 -20.16
N ARG A 178 -25.11 8.52 -18.92
CA ARG A 178 -26.00 9.50 -18.27
C ARG A 178 -26.02 10.83 -19.02
N ASP A 179 -24.87 11.29 -19.50
CA ASP A 179 -24.76 12.52 -20.29
C ASP A 179 -25.52 12.41 -21.62
N THR A 180 -25.40 11.27 -22.31
CA THR A 180 -26.11 11.00 -23.57
C THR A 180 -27.63 10.95 -23.35
N GLU A 181 -28.10 10.31 -22.27
CA GLU A 181 -29.52 10.27 -21.90
C GLU A 181 -30.05 11.66 -21.56
N SER A 182 -29.31 12.45 -20.78
CA SER A 182 -29.64 13.82 -20.40
C SER A 182 -29.74 14.74 -21.63
N LEU A 183 -28.73 14.72 -22.51
CA LEU A 183 -28.71 15.49 -23.76
C LEU A 183 -29.81 15.05 -24.73
N THR A 184 -30.15 13.76 -24.77
CA THR A 184 -31.28 13.24 -25.56
C THR A 184 -32.61 13.79 -25.04
N ALA A 185 -32.81 13.75 -23.73
CA ALA A 185 -34.00 14.32 -23.10
C ALA A 185 -34.09 15.84 -23.32
N GLU A 186 -32.97 16.57 -23.24
CA GLU A 186 -32.90 18.00 -23.51
C GLU A 186 -33.22 18.32 -24.97
N ARG A 187 -32.63 17.59 -25.92
CA ARG A 187 -32.93 17.68 -27.36
C ARG A 187 -34.42 17.49 -27.61
N ASP A 188 -35.04 16.49 -26.98
CA ASP A 188 -36.45 16.18 -27.17
C ASP A 188 -37.37 17.24 -26.54
N ARG A 189 -36.97 17.82 -25.40
CA ARG A 189 -37.65 18.98 -24.81
C ARG A 189 -37.56 20.19 -25.73
N LEU A 190 -36.39 20.52 -26.27
CA LEU A 190 -36.19 21.65 -27.19
C LEU A 190 -36.94 21.46 -28.52
N ARG A 191 -37.00 20.25 -29.05
CA ARG A 191 -37.80 19.93 -30.26
C ARG A 191 -39.28 20.25 -30.08
N ARG A 192 -39.83 20.08 -28.87
CA ARG A 192 -41.23 20.45 -28.55
C ARG A 192 -41.44 21.95 -28.42
N HIS A 193 -40.38 22.71 -28.12
CA HIS A 193 -40.42 24.16 -27.94
C HIS A 193 -39.82 24.86 -29.16
N THR A 194 -40.62 25.10 -30.20
CA THR A 194 -40.24 25.63 -31.53
C THR A 194 -39.46 26.96 -31.54
N ARG A 195 -39.23 27.63 -30.40
CA ARG A 195 -38.75 29.02 -30.34
C ARG A 195 -37.22 29.19 -30.26
N ARG A 196 -36.39 28.13 -30.27
CA ARG A 196 -34.92 28.25 -30.11
C ARG A 196 -34.11 27.25 -30.96
N PRO A 197 -33.96 27.49 -32.28
CA PRO A 197 -33.23 26.58 -33.17
C PRO A 197 -31.73 26.49 -32.87
N GLU A 198 -31.08 27.59 -32.46
CA GLU A 198 -29.64 27.61 -32.18
C GLU A 198 -29.24 26.73 -30.97
N LEU A 199 -30.05 26.75 -29.90
CA LEU A 199 -29.79 25.88 -28.75
C LEU A 199 -29.97 24.40 -29.11
N LEU A 200 -30.93 24.09 -29.98
CA LEU A 200 -31.16 22.73 -30.45
C LEU A 200 -29.97 22.21 -31.27
N GLU A 201 -29.36 23.06 -32.09
CA GLU A 201 -28.14 22.72 -32.84
C GLU A 201 -26.96 22.45 -31.90
N LYS A 202 -26.71 23.33 -30.92
CA LYS A 202 -25.67 23.13 -29.90
C LYS A 202 -25.85 21.83 -29.09
N VAL A 203 -27.09 21.51 -28.70
CA VAL A 203 -27.38 20.25 -27.99
C VAL A 203 -27.17 19.04 -28.89
N ARG A 204 -27.49 19.14 -30.19
CA ARG A 204 -27.21 18.06 -31.16
C ARG A 204 -25.72 17.85 -31.36
N GLU A 205 -24.93 18.92 -31.45
CA GLU A 205 -23.47 18.84 -31.56
C GLU A 205 -22.86 18.20 -30.31
N ARG A 206 -23.29 18.64 -29.11
CA ARG A 206 -22.84 18.04 -27.84
C ARG A 206 -23.25 16.57 -27.73
N LEU A 207 -24.47 16.22 -28.14
CA LEU A 207 -24.93 14.83 -28.16
C LEU A 207 -24.07 13.98 -29.10
N ALA A 208 -23.80 14.46 -30.32
CA ALA A 208 -22.94 13.76 -31.27
C ALA A 208 -21.51 13.55 -30.72
N ARG A 209 -20.94 14.57 -30.06
CA ARG A 209 -19.64 14.46 -29.39
C ARG A 209 -19.66 13.43 -28.26
N SER A 210 -20.66 13.48 -27.39
CA SER A 210 -20.84 12.52 -26.27
C SER A 210 -21.02 11.08 -26.78
N GLU A 211 -21.75 10.88 -27.87
CA GLU A 211 -21.92 9.55 -28.49
C GLU A 211 -20.59 9.00 -29.05
N ILE A 212 -19.77 9.85 -29.67
CA ILE A 212 -18.42 9.48 -30.15
C ILE A 212 -17.51 9.13 -28.97
N GLN A 213 -17.50 9.97 -27.93
CA GLN A 213 -16.73 9.74 -26.69
C GLN A 213 -17.13 8.42 -26.03
N ARG A 214 -18.43 8.15 -25.90
CA ARG A 214 -18.95 6.91 -25.34
C ARG A 214 -18.45 5.70 -26.12
N LYS A 215 -18.61 5.71 -27.45
CA LYS A 215 -18.18 4.59 -28.29
C LYS A 215 -16.67 4.34 -28.14
N ARG A 216 -15.87 5.41 -28.09
CA ARG A 216 -14.42 5.31 -27.85
C ARG A 216 -14.11 4.73 -26.47
N ALA A 217 -14.78 5.19 -25.41
CA ALA A 217 -14.61 4.66 -24.06
C ALA A 217 -14.99 3.16 -23.97
N GLU A 218 -16.06 2.74 -24.65
CA GLU A 218 -16.47 1.34 -24.75
C GLU A 218 -15.44 0.47 -25.52
N ASP A 219 -14.88 0.99 -26.60
CA ASP A 219 -13.80 0.33 -27.35
C ASP A 219 -12.55 0.14 -26.48
N GLU A 220 -12.11 1.20 -25.77
CA GLU A 220 -10.97 1.12 -24.84
C GLU A 220 -11.26 0.20 -23.64
N LEU A 221 -12.50 0.19 -23.13
CA LEU A 221 -12.89 -0.71 -22.04
C LEU A 221 -12.77 -2.18 -22.47
N ARG A 222 -13.25 -2.52 -23.67
CA ARG A 222 -13.08 -3.87 -24.24
C ARG A 222 -11.61 -4.24 -24.41
N ARG A 223 -10.77 -3.27 -24.82
CA ARG A 223 -9.33 -3.44 -24.96
C ARG A 223 -8.66 -3.71 -23.61
N ALA A 224 -8.97 -2.90 -22.59
CA ALA A 224 -8.50 -3.06 -21.22
C ALA A 224 -8.92 -4.40 -20.59
N GLN A 225 -10.16 -4.85 -20.84
CA GLN A 225 -10.63 -6.16 -20.39
C GLN A 225 -9.82 -7.30 -21.03
N THR A 226 -9.51 -7.18 -22.34
CA THR A 226 -8.70 -8.17 -23.06
C THR A 226 -7.27 -8.22 -22.51
N GLU A 227 -6.67 -7.07 -22.25
CA GLU A 227 -5.34 -6.98 -21.64
C GLU A 227 -5.31 -7.54 -20.22
N ARG A 228 -6.34 -7.27 -19.41
CA ARG A 228 -6.49 -7.88 -18.09
C ARG A 228 -6.52 -9.40 -18.19
N HIS A 229 -7.37 -9.96 -19.05
CA HIS A 229 -7.44 -11.41 -19.25
C HIS A 229 -6.11 -12.00 -19.75
N LYS A 230 -5.33 -11.25 -20.55
CA LYS A 230 -3.97 -11.65 -20.93
C LYS A 230 -3.02 -11.65 -19.72
N ALA A 231 -3.05 -10.60 -18.90
CA ALA A 231 -2.24 -10.49 -17.69
C ALA A 231 -2.57 -11.58 -16.67
N ASP A 232 -3.85 -11.90 -16.47
CA ASP A 232 -4.31 -12.97 -15.58
C ASP A 232 -3.70 -14.33 -15.98
N ARG A 233 -3.80 -14.69 -17.27
CA ARG A 233 -3.23 -15.95 -17.78
C ARG A 233 -1.70 -16.01 -17.64
N LEU A 234 -1.01 -14.92 -17.93
CA LEU A 234 0.45 -14.87 -17.79
C LEU A 234 0.88 -14.97 -16.32
N ALA A 235 0.16 -14.31 -15.41
CA ALA A 235 0.42 -14.39 -13.97
C ALA A 235 0.20 -15.80 -13.44
N GLU A 236 -0.83 -16.50 -13.90
CA GLU A 236 -1.06 -17.92 -13.58
C GLU A 236 0.09 -18.81 -14.07
N GLN A 237 0.52 -18.66 -15.33
CA GLN A 237 1.67 -19.38 -15.88
C GLN A 237 2.97 -19.10 -15.11
N ALA A 238 3.21 -17.86 -14.71
CA ALA A 238 4.38 -17.50 -13.91
C ALA A 238 4.32 -18.14 -12.51
N ALA A 239 3.14 -18.18 -11.88
CA ALA A 239 2.94 -18.84 -10.60
C ALA A 239 3.15 -20.36 -10.68
N GLU A 240 2.77 -20.99 -11.79
CA GLU A 240 3.06 -22.40 -12.08
C GLU A 240 4.56 -22.64 -12.26
N GLN A 241 5.27 -21.77 -12.99
CA GLN A 241 6.73 -21.87 -13.13
C GLN A 241 7.47 -21.75 -11.79
N VAL A 242 7.06 -20.82 -10.94
CA VAL A 242 7.62 -20.67 -9.59
C VAL A 242 7.38 -21.94 -8.76
N ARG A 243 6.19 -22.54 -8.83
CA ARG A 243 5.88 -23.81 -8.17
C ARG A 243 6.76 -24.94 -8.70
N ALA A 244 6.84 -25.13 -10.02
CA ALA A 244 7.66 -26.18 -10.64
C ALA A 244 9.16 -26.07 -10.29
N LEU A 245 9.72 -24.85 -10.31
CA LEU A 245 11.13 -24.62 -9.93
C LEU A 245 11.38 -24.83 -8.43
N THR A 246 10.40 -24.50 -7.59
CA THR A 246 10.48 -24.74 -6.14
C THR A 246 10.49 -26.25 -5.86
N GLU A 247 9.62 -27.01 -6.53
CA GLU A 247 9.62 -28.47 -6.47
C GLU A 247 10.92 -29.08 -7.01
N GLU A 248 11.50 -28.55 -8.10
CA GLU A 248 12.79 -29.04 -8.60
C GLU A 248 13.92 -28.80 -7.58
N LEU A 249 13.95 -27.64 -6.93
CA LEU A 249 14.91 -27.38 -5.85
C LEU A 249 14.72 -28.35 -4.68
N GLU A 250 13.48 -28.64 -4.30
CA GLU A 250 13.20 -29.62 -3.25
C GLU A 250 13.67 -31.02 -3.68
N ARG A 251 13.39 -31.46 -4.91
CA ARG A 251 13.89 -32.75 -5.42
C ARG A 251 15.42 -32.83 -5.39
N LEU A 252 16.13 -31.78 -5.83
CA LEU A 252 17.59 -31.73 -5.79
C LEU A 252 18.14 -31.74 -4.36
N ARG A 253 17.45 -31.07 -3.42
CA ARG A 253 17.82 -31.12 -1.99
C ARG A 253 17.70 -32.53 -1.43
N HIS A 254 16.60 -33.23 -1.69
CA HIS A 254 16.40 -34.60 -1.22
C HIS A 254 17.45 -35.57 -1.79
N GLN A 255 17.86 -35.40 -3.06
CA GLN A 255 18.91 -36.20 -3.69
C GLN A 255 20.30 -35.97 -3.04
N SER A 256 20.59 -34.74 -2.60
CA SER A 256 21.88 -34.38 -1.99
C SER A 256 22.05 -34.84 -0.54
N GLY A 257 20.99 -35.34 0.12
CA GLY A 257 21.03 -35.80 1.52
C GLY A 257 21.38 -34.69 2.54
N GLN A 258 21.32 -33.42 2.13
CA GLN A 258 21.70 -32.29 2.98
C GLN A 258 20.52 -31.92 3.90
N PRO A 259 20.68 -32.01 5.24
CA PRO A 259 19.61 -31.66 6.17
C PRO A 259 19.26 -30.16 6.08
N ASP A 260 17.97 -29.88 6.17
CA ASP A 260 17.38 -28.57 5.92
C ASP A 260 17.76 -27.56 7.02
N ASN A 261 18.74 -26.70 6.71
CA ASN A 261 19.21 -25.64 7.62
C ASN A 261 18.91 -24.23 7.07
N SER A 262 17.96 -24.08 6.14
CA SER A 262 17.65 -22.77 5.57
C SER A 262 16.65 -22.00 6.44
N PRO A 263 16.97 -20.76 6.86
CA PRO A 263 15.98 -19.90 7.52
C PRO A 263 14.87 -19.50 6.52
N LEU A 264 13.62 -19.60 6.97
CA LEU A 264 12.42 -19.19 6.23
C LEU A 264 12.58 -17.77 5.67
N GLN A 265 12.69 -17.65 4.34
CA GLN A 265 12.77 -16.35 3.68
C GLN A 265 11.42 -15.62 3.80
N THR A 266 11.47 -14.40 4.31
CA THR A 266 10.32 -13.50 4.43
C THR A 266 10.05 -12.89 3.06
N VAL A 267 8.92 -13.23 2.45
CA VAL A 267 8.48 -12.71 1.14
C VAL A 267 8.30 -11.20 1.21
N LEU A 268 9.03 -10.48 0.35
CA LEU A 268 8.97 -9.03 0.20
C LEU A 268 7.65 -8.65 -0.49
N THR A 269 6.79 -7.89 0.18
CA THR A 269 5.54 -7.38 -0.41
C THR A 269 5.79 -6.07 -1.18
N PRO A 270 5.18 -5.88 -2.37
CA PRO A 270 5.37 -4.67 -3.16
C PRO A 270 4.65 -3.45 -2.56
N ARG A 271 5.28 -2.28 -2.62
CA ARG A 271 4.71 -0.97 -2.25
C ARG A 271 3.86 -0.43 -3.40
N SER A 272 2.57 -0.20 -3.15
CA SER A 272 1.69 0.51 -4.08
C SER A 272 2.00 2.01 -4.11
N THR A 273 2.21 2.55 -5.30
CA THR A 273 2.36 4.00 -5.54
C THR A 273 1.01 4.71 -5.59
N SER A 274 1.05 5.97 -5.17
CA SER A 274 -0.06 6.86 -4.85
C SER A 274 -1.03 7.12 -6.00
N ARG A 275 -2.28 7.43 -5.65
CA ARG A 275 -3.44 7.57 -6.53
C ARG A 275 -3.72 9.05 -6.79
N GLU A 276 -3.65 9.44 -8.06
CA GLU A 276 -4.21 10.69 -8.61
C GLU A 276 -5.63 10.35 -9.10
N THR A 277 -6.67 10.98 -8.55
CA THR A 277 -8.03 10.90 -9.08
C THR A 277 -8.34 12.23 -9.77
N ALA A 278 -8.41 12.19 -11.09
CA ALA A 278 -8.81 13.32 -11.92
C ALA A 278 -10.34 13.44 -11.92
N ASP A 279 -10.84 14.60 -11.49
CA ASP A 279 -12.20 15.04 -11.81
C ASP A 279 -12.09 15.92 -13.07
N ALA A 280 -12.94 15.66 -14.05
CA ALA A 280 -12.69 15.99 -15.45
C ALA A 280 -13.95 16.56 -16.13
N ASP A 281 -13.86 17.80 -16.62
CA ASP A 281 -14.80 18.46 -17.54
C ASP A 281 -14.88 17.73 -18.90
N ALA A 282 -15.80 18.11 -19.78
CA ALA A 282 -16.04 17.38 -21.04
C ALA A 282 -14.84 17.38 -22.02
N ASP A 283 -13.99 18.39 -21.96
CA ASP A 283 -12.71 18.40 -22.71
C ASP A 283 -11.65 17.53 -22.04
N ASP A 284 -11.71 17.39 -20.71
CA ASP A 284 -10.83 16.51 -19.95
C ASP A 284 -11.15 15.02 -20.20
N ILE A 285 -12.38 14.68 -20.64
CA ILE A 285 -12.74 13.30 -21.01
C ILE A 285 -11.94 12.84 -22.24
N ASP A 286 -11.81 13.68 -23.27
CA ASP A 286 -11.06 13.31 -24.48
C ASP A 286 -9.57 13.15 -24.16
N GLU A 287 -9.01 14.03 -23.33
CA GLU A 287 -7.63 13.92 -22.85
C GLU A 287 -7.43 12.67 -22.00
N ALA A 288 -8.35 12.39 -21.08
CA ALA A 288 -8.26 11.23 -20.20
C ALA A 288 -8.43 9.90 -20.98
N LEU A 289 -9.30 9.85 -22.00
CA LEU A 289 -9.38 8.71 -22.92
C LEU A 289 -8.09 8.55 -23.74
N ALA A 290 -7.48 9.64 -24.20
CA ALA A 290 -6.19 9.58 -24.89
C ALA A 290 -5.06 9.09 -23.97
N LYS A 291 -5.06 9.51 -22.70
CA LYS A 291 -4.12 9.05 -21.67
C LYS A 291 -4.33 7.57 -21.32
N ALA A 292 -5.59 7.15 -21.19
CA ALA A 292 -5.96 5.75 -20.96
C ALA A 292 -5.48 4.87 -22.12
N ALA A 293 -5.73 5.27 -23.36
CA ALA A 293 -5.27 4.56 -24.55
C ALA A 293 -3.74 4.38 -24.58
N ARG A 294 -2.97 5.45 -24.31
CA ARG A 294 -1.49 5.36 -24.23
C ARG A 294 -1.04 4.40 -23.14
N HIS A 295 -1.68 4.45 -21.97
CA HIS A 295 -1.34 3.56 -20.87
C HIS A 295 -1.66 2.09 -21.18
N LEU A 296 -2.74 1.82 -21.92
CA LEU A 296 -3.06 0.48 -22.42
C LEU A 296 -2.02 0.02 -23.46
N ASP A 297 -1.67 0.86 -24.43
CA ASP A 297 -0.64 0.53 -25.42
C ASP A 297 0.71 0.21 -24.75
N ASP A 298 1.16 1.04 -23.80
CA ASP A 298 2.39 0.79 -23.03
C ASP A 298 2.29 -0.51 -22.18
N GLY A 299 1.10 -0.78 -21.63
CA GLY A 299 0.82 -2.00 -20.85
C GLY A 299 0.85 -3.25 -21.72
N ALA A 300 0.25 -3.21 -22.90
CA ALA A 300 0.27 -4.29 -23.87
C ALA A 300 1.69 -4.64 -24.32
N GLU A 301 2.54 -3.63 -24.59
CA GLU A 301 3.95 -3.84 -24.92
C GLU A 301 4.75 -4.47 -23.77
N ARG A 302 4.46 -4.08 -22.51
CA ARG A 302 5.09 -4.68 -21.33
C ARG A 302 4.65 -6.14 -21.13
N LEU A 303 3.36 -6.42 -21.26
CA LEU A 303 2.82 -7.79 -21.18
C LEU A 303 3.38 -8.68 -22.30
N GLU A 304 3.57 -8.16 -23.50
CA GLU A 304 4.18 -8.91 -24.61
C GLU A 304 5.64 -9.25 -24.32
N ARG A 305 6.42 -8.29 -23.79
CA ARG A 305 7.80 -8.54 -23.36
C ARG A 305 7.88 -9.58 -22.24
N LEU A 306 7.06 -9.44 -21.20
CA LEU A 306 6.98 -10.41 -20.10
C LEU A 306 6.57 -11.80 -20.59
N ALA A 307 5.65 -11.88 -21.55
CA ALA A 307 5.27 -13.15 -22.17
C ALA A 307 6.46 -13.78 -22.92
N GLN A 308 7.22 -13.01 -23.70
CA GLN A 308 8.41 -13.50 -24.41
C GLN A 308 9.47 -14.00 -23.44
N ASP A 309 9.74 -13.25 -22.37
CA ASP A 309 10.70 -13.64 -21.33
C ASP A 309 10.29 -14.95 -20.64
N LEU A 310 8.98 -15.12 -20.39
CA LEU A 310 8.43 -16.33 -19.78
C LEU A 310 8.60 -17.58 -20.66
N HIS A 311 8.61 -17.42 -21.99
CA HIS A 311 8.88 -18.50 -22.94
C HIS A 311 10.39 -18.80 -23.08
N GLN A 312 11.26 -17.80 -22.96
CA GLN A 312 12.72 -18.00 -23.11
C GLN A 312 13.33 -18.82 -21.97
N ASP A 313 12.84 -18.65 -20.74
CA ASP A 313 13.34 -19.36 -19.57
C ASP A 313 12.82 -20.80 -19.45
N ASN A 314 11.84 -21.17 -20.30
CA ASN A 314 11.22 -22.49 -20.33
C ASN A 314 11.39 -23.13 -21.72
N PRO A 315 12.63 -23.29 -22.23
CA PRO A 315 12.81 -24.02 -23.47
C PRO A 315 12.24 -25.43 -23.26
N PRO A 316 11.44 -25.97 -24.19
CA PRO A 316 11.08 -27.37 -24.11
C PRO A 316 12.38 -28.16 -23.98
N ASP A 317 12.45 -29.05 -22.99
CA ASP A 317 13.50 -30.06 -22.87
C ASP A 317 13.42 -30.97 -24.11
N ILE A 318 13.84 -30.45 -25.26
CA ILE A 318 14.19 -31.24 -26.42
C ILE A 318 15.54 -31.82 -26.05
N LEU A 319 15.48 -32.89 -25.26
CA LEU A 319 16.57 -33.83 -25.11
C LEU A 319 17.01 -34.22 -26.52
N ALA A 320 18.12 -33.65 -26.94
CA ALA A 320 18.96 -34.20 -27.99
C ALA A 320 19.60 -35.49 -27.44
N ASP A 321 18.78 -36.50 -27.16
CA ASP A 321 19.24 -37.85 -26.93
C ASP A 321 18.94 -38.66 -28.19
N GLY A 322 19.90 -38.61 -29.10
CA GLY A 322 19.96 -39.47 -30.27
C GLY A 322 20.39 -40.87 -29.86
N THR A 323 19.50 -41.63 -29.25
CA THR A 323 19.62 -43.09 -29.20
C THR A 323 18.28 -43.73 -29.61
N PRO A 324 18.23 -44.50 -30.72
CA PRO A 324 17.03 -45.22 -31.12
C PRO A 324 16.87 -46.43 -30.20
N THR A 325 16.29 -46.21 -29.03
CA THR A 325 15.98 -47.29 -28.09
C THR A 325 14.61 -47.87 -28.44
N VAL A 326 14.64 -49.14 -28.81
CA VAL A 326 13.53 -50.04 -29.11
C VAL A 326 12.40 -49.88 -28.07
N PRO A 327 11.11 -49.89 -28.48
CA PRO A 327 9.99 -49.75 -27.57
C PRO A 327 9.89 -51.00 -26.68
N VAL A 328 10.41 -50.89 -25.45
CA VAL A 328 10.09 -51.81 -24.37
C VAL A 328 8.83 -51.29 -23.71
N GLN A 329 7.73 -52.02 -23.89
CA GLN A 329 6.49 -51.80 -23.14
C GLN A 329 6.79 -51.97 -21.65
N PRO A 330 6.47 -50.99 -20.78
CA PRO A 330 6.49 -51.22 -19.35
C PRO A 330 5.22 -51.98 -18.96
N GLU A 331 5.41 -53.12 -18.31
CA GLU A 331 4.38 -53.78 -17.51
C GLU A 331 3.95 -52.86 -16.35
N PRO A 332 2.69 -52.95 -15.89
CA PRO A 332 2.13 -52.08 -14.87
C PRO A 332 2.57 -52.56 -13.50
N ASP A 333 3.77 -52.17 -13.07
CA ASP A 333 4.18 -52.35 -11.68
C ASP A 333 3.66 -51.21 -10.80
N GLU A 334 2.77 -51.62 -9.90
CA GLU A 334 2.27 -50.90 -8.74
C GLU A 334 3.44 -50.40 -7.87
N ALA A 335 3.81 -49.13 -7.98
CA ALA A 335 4.72 -48.50 -7.03
C ALA A 335 4.44 -47.00 -6.87
N GLY A 336 3.89 -46.63 -5.71
CA GLY A 336 4.26 -45.38 -5.04
C GLY A 336 3.44 -44.14 -5.38
N ASN A 337 2.11 -44.23 -5.25
CA ASN A 337 1.23 -43.07 -5.11
C ASN A 337 1.61 -42.30 -3.82
N CYS A 338 2.58 -41.39 -3.91
CA CYS A 338 3.09 -40.61 -2.78
C CYS A 338 2.09 -39.51 -2.40
N ALA A 339 1.20 -39.84 -1.45
CA ALA A 339 0.68 -39.05 -0.32
C ALA A 339 0.50 -37.51 -0.35
N THR A 340 0.57 -36.80 -1.49
CA THR A 340 0.32 -35.35 -1.54
C THR A 340 -1.17 -35.00 -1.67
N GLY A 341 -2.01 -35.94 -2.12
CA GLY A 341 -3.46 -35.73 -2.22
C GLY A 341 -4.18 -35.63 -0.87
N ASP A 342 -3.59 -36.13 0.22
CA ASP A 342 -4.22 -36.11 1.54
C ASP A 342 -4.13 -34.73 2.22
N GLU A 343 -3.10 -33.93 1.94
CA GLU A 343 -2.94 -32.60 2.55
C GLU A 343 -3.83 -31.54 1.89
N GLU A 344 -3.92 -31.53 0.56
CA GLU A 344 -4.79 -30.59 -0.18
C GLU A 344 -6.26 -30.82 0.16
N THR A 345 -6.68 -32.10 0.21
CA THR A 345 -8.04 -32.46 0.61
C THR A 345 -8.33 -32.15 2.08
N HIS A 346 -7.32 -32.08 2.95
CA HIS A 346 -7.46 -31.66 4.34
C HIS A 346 -7.67 -30.15 4.46
N VAL A 347 -6.89 -29.33 3.74
CA VAL A 347 -7.01 -27.86 3.75
C VAL A 347 -8.35 -27.42 3.17
N GLU A 348 -8.80 -28.01 2.07
CA GLU A 348 -10.12 -27.73 1.50
C GLU A 348 -11.25 -28.09 2.46
N ARG A 349 -11.15 -29.24 3.15
CA ARG A 349 -12.14 -29.68 4.14
C ARG A 349 -12.21 -28.70 5.31
N MET A 350 -11.06 -28.30 5.87
CA MET A 350 -11.01 -27.30 6.94
C MET A 350 -11.60 -25.95 6.50
N THR A 351 -11.26 -25.50 5.29
CA THR A 351 -11.79 -24.24 4.72
C THR A 351 -13.32 -24.30 4.62
N ARG A 352 -13.87 -25.41 4.13
CA ARG A 352 -15.32 -25.63 4.01
C ARG A 352 -16.01 -25.66 5.38
N GLU A 353 -15.42 -26.34 6.37
CA GLU A 353 -15.95 -26.39 7.74
C GLU A 353 -15.96 -25.00 8.39
N VAL A 354 -14.89 -24.21 8.20
CA VAL A 354 -14.83 -22.83 8.71
C VAL A 354 -15.87 -21.95 8.02
N LEU A 355 -16.03 -22.03 6.70
CA LEU A 355 -17.08 -21.30 5.98
C LEU A 355 -18.48 -21.68 6.47
N GLU A 356 -18.76 -22.96 6.70
CA GLU A 356 -20.04 -23.40 7.25
C GLU A 356 -20.26 -22.87 8.67
N MET A 357 -19.20 -22.81 9.49
CA MET A 357 -19.24 -22.17 10.80
C MET A 357 -19.58 -20.68 10.69
N PHE A 358 -18.94 -19.92 9.79
CA PHE A 358 -19.25 -18.51 9.55
C PHE A 358 -20.71 -18.31 9.11
N ARG A 359 -21.21 -19.14 8.18
CA ARG A 359 -22.63 -19.11 7.75
C ARG A 359 -23.59 -19.40 8.89
N LYS A 360 -23.25 -20.34 9.79
CA LYS A 360 -24.04 -20.63 11.01
C LYS A 360 -24.01 -19.46 12.00
N ILE A 361 -22.85 -18.84 12.23
CA ILE A 361 -22.71 -17.69 13.12
C ILE A 361 -23.44 -16.47 12.57
N ARG A 362 -23.41 -16.24 11.24
CA ARG A 362 -24.13 -15.14 10.57
C ARG A 362 -25.63 -15.15 10.85
N LYS A 363 -26.24 -16.34 11.00
CA LYS A 363 -27.66 -16.50 11.38
C LYS A 363 -27.95 -16.07 12.83
N LEU A 364 -26.93 -15.76 13.62
CA LEU A 364 -27.01 -15.36 15.03
C LEU A 364 -26.43 -13.94 15.20
N PRO A 365 -27.22 -12.87 14.98
CA PRO A 365 -26.71 -11.49 14.87
C PRO A 365 -25.86 -11.02 16.04
N VAL A 366 -26.20 -11.43 17.27
CA VAL A 366 -25.45 -11.10 18.48
C VAL A 366 -24.06 -11.73 18.46
N ARG A 367 -23.94 -13.00 18.04
CA ARG A 367 -22.66 -13.70 17.94
C ARG A 367 -21.83 -13.18 16.78
N PHE A 368 -22.47 -12.90 15.65
CA PHE A 368 -21.78 -12.33 14.49
C PHE A 368 -21.24 -10.92 14.80
N THR A 369 -22.01 -10.11 15.53
CA THR A 369 -21.52 -8.81 16.04
C THR A 369 -20.34 -8.99 16.99
N ALA A 370 -20.45 -9.90 17.97
CA ALA A 370 -19.35 -10.17 18.90
C ALA A 370 -18.09 -10.68 18.18
N LEU A 371 -18.25 -11.45 17.10
CA LEU A 371 -17.15 -11.90 16.26
C LEU A 371 -16.44 -10.71 15.61
N ALA A 372 -17.21 -9.80 15.01
CA ALA A 372 -16.70 -8.66 14.26
C ALA A 372 -15.99 -7.61 15.13
N THR A 373 -16.26 -7.54 16.44
CA THR A 373 -15.78 -6.45 17.31
C THR A 373 -14.76 -6.86 18.37
N ARG A 374 -14.51 -8.15 18.58
CA ARG A 374 -13.75 -8.63 19.75
C ARG A 374 -12.26 -8.86 19.51
N ASP A 375 -11.90 -9.42 18.36
CA ASP A 375 -10.52 -9.77 18.04
C ASP A 375 -10.22 -9.51 16.56
N ALA A 376 -9.27 -8.60 16.30
CA ALA A 376 -8.88 -8.22 14.96
C ALA A 376 -8.21 -9.38 14.21
N GLU A 377 -7.41 -10.22 14.89
CA GLU A 377 -6.71 -11.33 14.24
C GLU A 377 -7.71 -12.40 13.77
N PHE A 378 -8.71 -12.68 14.61
CA PHE A 378 -9.78 -13.60 14.24
C PHE A 378 -10.56 -13.12 13.01
N VAL A 379 -10.94 -11.84 12.98
CA VAL A 379 -11.63 -11.25 11.84
C VAL A 379 -10.75 -11.27 10.60
N LEU A 380 -9.45 -10.97 10.70
CA LEU A 380 -8.52 -11.04 9.57
C LEU A 380 -8.38 -12.46 9.02
N GLY A 381 -8.26 -13.47 9.90
CA GLY A 381 -8.26 -14.88 9.51
C GLY A 381 -9.55 -15.28 8.79
N GLY A 382 -10.70 -14.86 9.33
CA GLY A 382 -12.01 -15.06 8.70
C GLY A 382 -12.12 -14.39 7.33
N MET A 383 -11.69 -13.12 7.23
CA MET A 383 -11.66 -12.37 5.97
C MET A 383 -10.82 -13.07 4.91
N ARG A 384 -9.67 -13.63 5.25
CA ARG A 384 -8.83 -14.37 4.29
C ARG A 384 -9.58 -15.55 3.67
N ILE A 385 -10.34 -16.28 4.47
CA ILE A 385 -11.13 -17.44 4.04
C ILE A 385 -12.34 -16.98 3.22
N LEU A 386 -13.06 -15.95 3.69
CA LEU A 386 -14.25 -15.42 3.02
C LEU A 386 -13.91 -14.78 1.66
N LEU A 387 -12.78 -14.09 1.55
CA LEU A 387 -12.35 -13.46 0.30
C LEU A 387 -11.81 -14.46 -0.73
N ALA A 388 -11.46 -15.67 -0.31
CA ALA A 388 -11.10 -16.77 -1.21
C ALA A 388 -12.33 -17.55 -1.72
N SER A 389 -13.52 -17.28 -1.17
CA SER A 389 -14.78 -17.92 -1.55
C SER A 389 -15.64 -16.96 -2.36
N ASP A 390 -15.94 -17.32 -3.61
CA ASP A 390 -16.79 -16.50 -4.50
C ASP A 390 -18.20 -16.28 -3.92
N ASP A 391 -18.74 -17.29 -3.24
CA ASP A 391 -20.11 -17.28 -2.70
C ASP A 391 -20.25 -16.46 -1.40
N ASP A 392 -19.16 -16.28 -0.65
CA ASP A 392 -19.21 -15.69 0.70
C ASP A 392 -18.61 -14.28 0.78
N PHE A 393 -18.20 -13.71 -0.35
CA PHE A 393 -17.62 -12.36 -0.43
C PHE A 393 -18.51 -11.30 0.24
N ALA A 394 -19.83 -11.35 0.07
CA ALA A 394 -20.76 -10.41 0.71
C ALA A 394 -20.71 -10.44 2.25
N MET A 395 -20.40 -11.60 2.84
CA MET A 395 -20.26 -11.74 4.30
C MET A 395 -19.02 -11.02 4.83
N ALA A 396 -17.97 -10.91 4.01
CA ALA A 396 -16.77 -10.17 4.35
C ALA A 396 -17.07 -8.67 4.56
N PHE A 397 -17.87 -8.06 3.66
CA PHE A 397 -18.31 -6.67 3.81
C PHE A 397 -19.22 -6.48 5.01
N GLU A 398 -20.14 -7.41 5.27
CA GLU A 398 -20.99 -7.36 6.47
C GLU A 398 -20.16 -7.36 7.77
N LEU A 399 -19.09 -8.16 7.84
CA LEU A 399 -18.16 -8.14 8.98
C LEU A 399 -17.45 -6.79 9.11
N LEU A 400 -16.96 -6.24 8.00
CA LEU A 400 -16.31 -4.93 7.99
C LEU A 400 -17.26 -3.81 8.38
N ASP A 401 -18.51 -3.85 7.91
CA ASP A 401 -19.52 -2.87 8.28
C ASP A 401 -19.79 -2.90 9.79
N ILE A 402 -19.97 -4.09 10.36
CA ILE A 402 -20.20 -4.22 11.81
C ILE A 402 -18.96 -3.80 12.60
N ALA A 403 -17.77 -4.20 12.16
CA ALA A 403 -16.52 -3.81 12.82
C ALA A 403 -16.29 -2.29 12.75
N GLY A 404 -16.57 -1.68 11.61
CA GLY A 404 -16.47 -0.23 11.39
C GLY A 404 -17.47 0.54 12.25
N ALA A 405 -18.73 0.10 12.30
CA ALA A 405 -19.77 0.79 13.05
C ALA A 405 -19.67 0.59 14.58
N ARG A 406 -19.21 -0.58 15.04
CA ARG A 406 -19.30 -0.97 16.48
C ARG A 406 -17.99 -1.36 17.15
N GLY A 407 -16.90 -1.54 16.40
CA GLY A 407 -15.60 -1.92 16.97
C GLY A 407 -15.03 -0.85 17.89
N THR A 408 -14.12 -1.19 18.79
CA THR A 408 -13.37 -0.16 19.52
C THR A 408 -12.41 0.57 18.56
N PRO A 409 -11.96 1.79 18.87
CA PRO A 409 -10.96 2.50 18.07
C PRO A 409 -9.67 1.69 17.85
N THR A 410 -9.18 1.03 18.90
CA THR A 410 -8.00 0.16 18.82
C THR A 410 -8.21 -1.06 17.93
N HIS A 411 -9.40 -1.67 17.98
CA HIS A 411 -9.78 -2.79 17.12
C HIS A 411 -9.84 -2.39 15.65
N VAL A 412 -10.47 -1.26 15.33
CA VAL A 412 -10.53 -0.74 13.95
C VAL A 412 -9.15 -0.39 13.42
N ALA A 413 -8.29 0.25 14.22
CA ALA A 413 -6.92 0.55 13.83
C ALA A 413 -6.09 -0.73 13.57
N ALA A 414 -6.24 -1.76 14.41
CA ALA A 414 -5.60 -3.05 14.22
C ALA A 414 -6.10 -3.76 12.94
N LEU A 415 -7.42 -3.76 12.70
CA LEU A 415 -8.03 -4.30 11.49
C LEU A 415 -7.56 -3.57 10.24
N THR A 416 -7.54 -2.25 10.25
CA THR A 416 -7.10 -1.42 9.12
C THR A 416 -5.66 -1.78 8.72
N ALA A 417 -4.75 -1.86 9.70
CA ALA A 417 -3.37 -2.27 9.47
C ALA A 417 -3.26 -3.71 8.94
N GLY A 418 -4.05 -4.64 9.48
CA GLY A 418 -4.09 -6.03 9.02
C GLY A 418 -4.61 -6.18 7.60
N LEU A 419 -5.71 -5.50 7.26
CA LEU A 419 -6.32 -5.52 5.93
C LEU A 419 -5.36 -4.96 4.88
N ARG A 420 -4.65 -3.85 5.17
CA ARG A 420 -3.64 -3.30 4.27
C ARG A 420 -2.52 -4.30 3.97
N ARG A 421 -2.09 -5.10 4.95
CA ARG A 421 -1.07 -6.14 4.77
C ARG A 421 -1.58 -7.35 3.99
N MET A 422 -2.83 -7.73 4.20
CA MET A 422 -3.37 -9.01 3.75
C MET A 422 -4.10 -8.93 2.41
N ALA A 423 -5.01 -7.98 2.27
CA ALA A 423 -6.00 -7.96 1.18
C ALA A 423 -5.97 -6.66 0.35
N GLY A 424 -5.02 -5.76 0.66
CA GLY A 424 -4.84 -4.50 -0.02
C GLY A 424 -5.64 -3.34 0.58
N ALA A 425 -5.54 -2.18 -0.07
CA ALA A 425 -6.07 -0.92 0.46
C ALA A 425 -7.61 -0.78 0.36
N SER A 426 -8.28 -1.55 -0.51
CA SER A 426 -9.72 -1.43 -0.77
C SER A 426 -10.58 -1.80 0.45
N TYR A 427 -10.26 -2.89 1.15
CA TYR A 427 -11.02 -3.32 2.32
C TYR A 427 -10.78 -2.42 3.53
N ALA A 428 -9.55 -1.96 3.71
CA ALA A 428 -9.22 -0.96 4.73
C ALA A 428 -10.02 0.33 4.47
N PHE A 429 -10.09 0.77 3.22
CA PHE A 429 -10.91 1.93 2.84
C PHE A 429 -12.39 1.71 3.12
N HIS A 430 -12.95 0.55 2.79
CA HIS A 430 -14.35 0.24 3.11
C HIS A 430 -14.62 0.29 4.62
N LEU A 431 -13.73 -0.30 5.45
CA LEU A 431 -13.84 -0.24 6.90
C LEU A 431 -13.85 1.22 7.42
N LEU A 432 -12.91 2.05 6.95
CA LEU A 432 -12.81 3.47 7.34
C LEU A 432 -14.00 4.30 6.82
N SER A 433 -14.53 3.96 5.63
CA SER A 433 -15.76 4.54 5.10
C SER A 433 -16.95 4.27 6.02
N THR A 434 -17.12 3.03 6.46
CA THR A 434 -18.20 2.69 7.40
C THR A 434 -18.03 3.41 8.74
N VAL A 435 -16.80 3.58 9.22
CA VAL A 435 -16.52 4.41 10.41
C VAL A 435 -17.00 5.85 10.19
N GLY A 436 -16.57 6.50 9.12
CA GLY A 436 -16.93 7.89 8.82
C GLY A 436 -18.43 8.12 8.59
N ARG A 437 -19.11 7.12 8.00
CA ARG A 437 -20.55 7.15 7.75
C ARG A 437 -21.36 6.98 9.03
N ASP A 438 -21.06 5.97 9.84
CA ASP A 438 -22.03 5.45 10.82
C ASP A 438 -21.75 5.80 12.29
N ARG A 439 -20.53 6.28 12.65
CA ARG A 439 -20.18 6.54 14.07
C ARG A 439 -20.71 7.85 14.65
N SER A 440 -20.75 7.97 15.99
CA SER A 440 -21.05 9.28 16.60
C SER A 440 -19.93 10.30 16.34
N PRO A 441 -20.21 11.62 16.37
CA PRO A 441 -19.18 12.66 16.29
C PRO A 441 -18.01 12.44 17.27
N ASP A 442 -18.31 12.15 18.54
CA ASP A 442 -17.30 11.91 19.57
C ASP A 442 -16.42 10.69 19.25
N ASP A 443 -17.03 9.61 18.74
CA ASP A 443 -16.28 8.42 18.33
C ASP A 443 -15.34 8.69 17.15
N ILE A 444 -15.70 9.60 16.24
CA ILE A 444 -14.82 10.00 15.13
C ILE A 444 -13.56 10.70 15.65
N VAL A 445 -13.71 11.59 16.64
CA VAL A 445 -12.57 12.27 17.28
C VAL A 445 -11.64 11.24 17.94
N VAL A 446 -12.20 10.36 18.77
CA VAL A 446 -11.42 9.31 19.45
C VAL A 446 -10.74 8.38 18.44
N MET A 447 -11.40 8.06 17.32
CA MET A 447 -10.81 7.26 16.26
C MET A 447 -9.64 7.97 15.57
N ALA A 448 -9.79 9.24 15.20
CA ALA A 448 -8.72 10.03 14.58
C ALA A 448 -7.48 10.10 15.49
N ASP A 449 -7.69 10.37 16.78
CA ASP A 449 -6.61 10.41 17.77
C ASP A 449 -5.95 9.04 17.96
N THR A 450 -6.73 7.96 17.97
CA THR A 450 -6.20 6.58 18.08
C THR A 450 -5.34 6.21 16.87
N LEU A 451 -5.81 6.52 15.66
CA LEU A 451 -5.06 6.27 14.43
C LEU A 451 -3.73 7.05 14.43
N ARG A 452 -3.74 8.33 14.87
CA ARG A 452 -2.52 9.12 15.02
C ARG A 452 -1.56 8.58 16.07
N LEU A 453 -2.08 8.20 17.24
CA LEU A 453 -1.26 7.62 18.31
C LEU A 453 -0.52 6.37 17.85
N LEU A 454 -1.11 5.61 16.93
CA LEU A 454 -0.54 4.42 16.32
C LEU A 454 0.26 4.70 15.04
N ALA A 455 0.58 5.97 14.75
CA ALA A 455 1.30 6.44 13.56
C ALA A 455 0.62 6.05 12.22
N GLN A 456 -0.71 6.01 12.20
CA GLN A 456 -1.56 5.73 11.03
C GLN A 456 -2.22 7.01 10.51
N GLU A 457 -1.44 8.09 10.33
CA GLU A 457 -1.95 9.41 9.93
C GLU A 457 -2.70 9.38 8.59
N ALA A 458 -2.22 8.60 7.62
CA ALA A 458 -2.88 8.44 6.33
C ALA A 458 -4.27 7.79 6.45
N ASP A 459 -4.45 6.88 7.42
CA ASP A 459 -5.73 6.24 7.69
C ASP A 459 -6.69 7.21 8.39
N ALA A 460 -6.17 8.06 9.30
CA ALA A 460 -6.96 9.13 9.92
C ALA A 460 -7.50 10.11 8.87
N TYR A 461 -6.65 10.54 7.92
CA TYR A 461 -7.08 11.37 6.79
C TYR A 461 -8.14 10.67 5.94
N GLN A 462 -7.95 9.39 5.59
CA GLN A 462 -8.92 8.65 4.78
C GLN A 462 -10.29 8.51 5.46
N MET A 463 -10.30 8.26 6.78
CA MET A 463 -11.53 8.22 7.57
C MET A 463 -12.23 9.59 7.58
N LEU A 464 -11.51 10.67 7.83
CA LEU A 464 -12.08 12.03 7.87
C LEU A 464 -12.59 12.46 6.49
N ALA A 465 -11.88 12.12 5.42
CA ALA A 465 -12.38 12.32 4.05
C ALA A 465 -13.66 11.53 3.79
N ALA A 466 -13.78 10.30 4.33
CA ALA A 466 -15.01 9.51 4.21
C ALA A 466 -16.19 10.11 4.99
N VAL A 467 -15.96 10.77 6.14
CA VAL A 467 -17.00 11.59 6.80
C VAL A 467 -17.51 12.65 5.82
N GLY A 468 -16.61 13.39 5.19
CA GLY A 468 -16.95 14.44 4.24
C GLY A 468 -17.71 13.91 3.02
N ARG A 469 -17.36 12.73 2.50
CA ARG A 469 -17.98 12.14 1.30
C ARG A 469 -19.29 11.40 1.56
N GLU A 470 -19.38 10.58 2.61
CA GLU A 470 -20.42 9.54 2.72
C GLU A 470 -21.48 9.81 3.79
N ARG A 471 -21.18 10.67 4.78
CA ARG A 471 -22.14 11.01 5.84
C ARG A 471 -23.36 11.76 5.27
N GLN A 472 -24.50 11.75 5.94
CA GLN A 472 -25.61 12.61 5.52
C GLN A 472 -25.24 14.08 5.70
N ALA A 473 -25.55 14.95 4.72
CA ALA A 473 -25.13 16.36 4.75
C ALA A 473 -25.51 17.09 6.06
N GLN A 474 -26.67 16.77 6.62
CA GLN A 474 -27.19 17.37 7.85
C GLN A 474 -26.45 16.93 9.12
N THR A 475 -25.70 15.83 9.08
CA THR A 475 -24.99 15.29 10.25
C THR A 475 -23.48 15.58 10.23
N ILE A 476 -23.00 16.35 9.25
CA ILE A 476 -21.59 16.76 9.16
C ILE A 476 -21.27 17.86 10.18
N ALA A 477 -22.17 18.83 10.40
CA ALA A 477 -21.91 19.96 11.28
C ALA A 477 -21.53 19.54 12.72
N PRO A 478 -22.22 18.59 13.38
CA PRO A 478 -21.82 18.08 14.69
C PRO A 478 -20.43 17.41 14.71
N VAL A 479 -19.98 16.83 13.58
CA VAL A 479 -18.64 16.23 13.49
C VAL A 479 -17.59 17.31 13.36
N VAL A 480 -17.84 18.33 12.53
CA VAL A 480 -16.94 19.48 12.37
C VAL A 480 -16.78 20.23 13.70
N GLU A 481 -17.86 20.36 14.47
CA GLU A 481 -17.83 20.92 15.84
C GLU A 481 -16.92 20.14 16.79
N ALA A 482 -16.98 18.80 16.75
CA ALA A 482 -16.21 17.96 17.65
C ALA A 482 -14.72 17.88 17.30
N LEU A 483 -14.35 18.20 16.07
CA LEU A 483 -12.99 18.09 15.54
C LEU A 483 -12.16 19.36 15.81
N ASN A 484 -10.84 19.19 15.85
CA ASN A 484 -9.93 20.35 15.79
C ASN A 484 -9.98 20.99 14.39
N SER A 485 -9.47 22.23 14.28
CA SER A 485 -9.56 23.01 13.03
C SER A 485 -8.88 22.36 11.82
N MET A 486 -7.81 21.58 12.03
CA MET A 486 -7.11 20.86 10.97
C MET A 486 -7.99 19.73 10.40
N ASP A 487 -8.59 18.94 11.29
CA ASP A 487 -9.42 17.79 10.92
C ASP A 487 -10.75 18.21 10.31
N ALA A 488 -11.34 19.28 10.86
CA ALA A 488 -12.48 19.95 10.25
C ALA A 488 -12.16 20.37 8.81
N GLY A 489 -10.97 20.94 8.58
CA GLY A 489 -10.49 21.29 7.24
C GLY A 489 -10.50 20.12 6.27
N TRP A 490 -9.99 18.95 6.67
CA TRP A 490 -9.99 17.75 5.82
C TRP A 490 -11.39 17.22 5.50
N VAL A 491 -12.32 17.28 6.46
CA VAL A 491 -13.73 16.92 6.22
C VAL A 491 -14.36 17.86 5.20
N LEU A 492 -14.15 19.17 5.35
CA LEU A 492 -14.72 20.19 4.46
C LEU A 492 -14.10 20.16 3.05
N GLU A 493 -12.81 19.88 2.94
CA GLU A 493 -12.13 19.64 1.65
C GLU A 493 -12.80 18.48 0.90
N ALA A 494 -13.07 17.36 1.58
CA ALA A 494 -13.77 16.23 0.98
C ALA A 494 -15.23 16.53 0.63
N VAL A 495 -15.93 17.37 1.42
CA VAL A 495 -17.28 17.86 1.07
C VAL A 495 -17.25 18.65 -0.24
N LEU A 496 -16.30 19.57 -0.40
CA LEU A 496 -16.17 20.37 -1.62
C LEU A 496 -15.83 19.53 -2.85
N ARG A 497 -14.92 18.56 -2.69
CA ARG A 497 -14.43 17.75 -3.79
C ARG A 497 -15.43 16.69 -4.24
N ASP A 498 -16.08 16.01 -3.29
CA ASP A 498 -16.78 14.74 -3.59
C ASP A 498 -18.31 14.87 -3.59
N ARG A 499 -18.90 16.03 -3.23
CA ARG A 499 -20.36 16.23 -3.20
C ARG A 499 -20.87 17.18 -4.27
N SER A 500 -22.16 17.05 -4.56
CA SER A 500 -22.86 17.99 -5.44
C SER A 500 -22.96 19.40 -4.84
N ALA A 501 -23.01 20.43 -5.68
CA ALA A 501 -23.16 21.82 -5.23
C ALA A 501 -24.38 22.04 -4.32
N TYR A 502 -25.47 21.30 -4.55
CA TYR A 502 -26.66 21.34 -3.69
C TYR A 502 -26.36 20.80 -2.29
N GLU A 503 -25.68 19.65 -2.18
CA GLU A 503 -25.31 19.08 -0.88
C GLU A 503 -24.29 19.94 -0.14
N VAL A 504 -23.31 20.51 -0.85
CA VAL A 504 -22.36 21.49 -0.27
C VAL A 504 -23.14 22.65 0.37
N ALA A 505 -24.16 23.16 -0.32
CA ALA A 505 -25.01 24.22 0.22
C ALA A 505 -25.78 23.74 1.46
N VAL A 506 -26.33 22.51 1.48
CA VAL A 506 -27.01 21.95 2.66
C VAL A 506 -26.05 21.84 3.86
N VAL A 507 -24.80 21.41 3.64
CA VAL A 507 -23.77 21.36 4.69
C VAL A 507 -23.45 22.76 5.21
N ALA A 508 -23.26 23.73 4.30
CA ALA A 508 -23.00 25.12 4.67
C ALA A 508 -24.17 25.73 5.47
N HIS A 509 -25.42 25.42 5.11
CA HIS A 509 -26.60 25.81 5.88
C HIS A 509 -26.58 25.24 7.29
N ALA A 510 -26.30 23.94 7.42
CA ALA A 510 -26.24 23.26 8.71
C ALA A 510 -25.14 23.86 9.60
N LEU A 511 -23.94 24.07 9.06
CA LEU A 511 -22.84 24.73 9.77
C LEU A 511 -23.23 26.14 10.24
N ASN A 512 -23.85 26.94 9.38
CA ASN A 512 -24.26 28.30 9.75
C ASN A 512 -25.35 28.30 10.83
N LYS A 513 -26.32 27.37 10.74
CA LYS A 513 -27.39 27.21 11.73
C LYS A 513 -26.85 26.85 13.11
N ASP A 514 -25.79 26.06 13.17
CA ASP A 514 -25.17 25.60 14.42
C ASP A 514 -24.09 26.59 14.94
N GLY A 515 -23.90 27.75 14.27
CA GLY A 515 -23.00 28.81 14.71
C GLY A 515 -21.59 28.79 14.09
N TYR A 516 -21.32 27.85 13.19
CA TYR A 516 -20.03 27.64 12.53
C TYR A 516 -19.91 28.39 11.20
N SER A 517 -20.23 29.68 11.24
CA SER A 517 -20.24 30.54 10.04
C SER A 517 -18.88 30.59 9.33
N GLU A 518 -17.76 30.53 10.06
CA GLU A 518 -16.41 30.53 9.47
C GLU A 518 -16.17 29.36 8.51
N TYR A 519 -16.65 28.16 8.85
CA TYR A 519 -16.55 26.97 8.00
C TYR A 519 -17.57 27.02 6.86
N ALA A 520 -18.76 27.58 7.11
CA ALA A 520 -19.76 27.79 6.05
C ALA A 520 -19.23 28.74 4.95
N TYR A 521 -18.48 29.79 5.31
CA TYR A 521 -17.84 30.69 4.34
C TYR A 521 -16.77 30.01 3.50
N GLN A 522 -16.09 28.98 4.01
CA GLN A 522 -15.12 28.19 3.22
C GLN A 522 -15.82 27.36 2.15
N LEU A 523 -17.02 26.84 2.45
CA LEU A 523 -17.80 26.04 1.49
C LEU A 523 -18.48 26.90 0.41
N VAL A 524 -18.98 28.08 0.79
CA VAL A 524 -19.72 28.98 -0.10
C VAL A 524 -19.25 30.42 0.13
N PRO A 525 -18.19 30.88 -0.56
CA PRO A 525 -17.61 32.22 -0.35
C PRO A 525 -18.58 33.37 -0.64
N ASN A 526 -19.60 33.12 -1.46
CA ASN A 526 -20.69 34.04 -1.75
C ASN A 526 -22.03 33.35 -1.45
N PRO A 527 -22.53 33.40 -0.19
CA PRO A 527 -23.82 32.80 0.12
C PRO A 527 -24.89 33.42 -0.77
N PHE A 528 -25.67 32.56 -1.45
CA PHE A 528 -26.72 33.00 -2.36
C PHE A 528 -27.62 34.06 -1.66
N PRO A 529 -28.01 35.16 -2.34
CA PRO A 529 -28.83 36.21 -1.74
C PRO A 529 -30.13 35.70 -1.11
N GLU A 530 -30.66 34.59 -1.63
CA GLU A 530 -31.89 33.92 -1.18
C GLU A 530 -31.78 33.30 0.23
N TRP A 531 -30.56 33.17 0.77
CA TRP A 531 -30.30 32.51 2.05
C TRP A 531 -30.21 33.50 3.21
N ARG A 532 -30.24 34.81 2.93
CA ARG A 532 -30.39 35.83 3.97
C ARG A 532 -31.80 35.75 4.51
N THR A 533 -31.95 35.30 5.75
CA THR A 533 -33.25 35.39 6.40
C THR A 533 -33.64 36.87 6.52
N PRO A 534 -34.93 37.24 6.36
CA PRO A 534 -35.37 38.65 6.47
C PRO A 534 -35.00 39.30 7.82
N SER A 535 -34.72 38.48 8.83
CA SER A 535 -34.31 38.85 10.17
C SER A 535 -32.89 39.46 10.24
N ASP A 536 -31.99 39.07 9.35
CA ASP A 536 -30.57 39.51 9.38
C ASP A 536 -30.35 40.91 8.80
N VAL A 537 -31.38 41.52 8.19
CA VAL A 537 -31.31 42.87 7.62
C VAL A 537 -31.51 43.97 8.68
N HIS A 538 -31.90 43.63 9.92
CA HIS A 538 -32.25 44.61 10.95
C HIS A 538 -31.14 44.93 11.97
N SER A 539 -29.91 44.40 11.82
CA SER A 539 -28.81 44.63 12.78
C SER A 539 -27.54 45.28 12.21
N SER A 540 -27.64 46.00 11.09
CA SER A 540 -26.53 46.82 10.57
C SER A 540 -26.96 48.17 10.00
N HIS A 541 -27.92 48.81 10.67
CA HIS A 541 -28.03 50.26 10.65
C HIS A 541 -27.47 50.82 11.96
N ASP A 542 -26.18 50.59 12.19
CA ASP A 542 -25.41 51.49 13.02
C ASP A 542 -24.82 52.60 12.14
N THR A 543 -24.96 53.80 12.64
CA THR A 543 -25.18 55.00 11.83
C THR A 543 -23.84 55.65 11.52
N LEU A 544 -23.33 55.51 10.29
CA LEU A 544 -22.32 56.41 9.75
C LEU A 544 -23.00 57.76 9.41
N VAL A 545 -23.20 58.58 10.44
CA VAL A 545 -23.52 60.01 10.31
C VAL A 545 -22.30 60.70 9.71
N LEU A 546 -22.29 60.88 8.39
CA LEU A 546 -21.43 61.87 7.74
C LEU A 546 -21.90 63.27 8.16
N ARG A 547 -21.29 63.80 9.23
CA ARG A 547 -21.30 65.24 9.55
C ARG A 547 -20.58 65.99 8.44
N LEU A 548 -21.34 66.59 7.53
CA LEU A 548 -20.86 67.69 6.69
C LEU A 548 -20.69 68.94 7.56
N PRO A 549 -19.55 69.65 7.52
CA PRO A 549 -19.41 70.93 8.19
C PRO A 549 -20.13 72.01 7.39
N GLN A 550 -21.09 72.69 8.04
CA GLN A 550 -21.57 73.99 7.61
C GLN A 550 -20.56 75.07 8.05
N SER A 551 -20.05 75.83 7.08
CA SER A 551 -19.49 77.17 7.26
C SER A 551 -20.03 78.01 6.11
N GLU A 552 -21.07 78.82 6.27
CA GLU A 552 -21.06 80.19 6.81
C GLU A 552 -20.16 81.19 6.04
N TYR A 553 -20.84 82.18 5.42
CA TYR A 553 -20.42 83.50 4.91
C TYR A 553 -19.81 83.63 3.48
N PRO A 554 -19.92 84.81 2.82
CA PRO A 554 -21.14 85.55 2.49
C PRO A 554 -21.18 86.07 1.04
N ILE A 555 -22.36 86.56 0.65
CA ILE A 555 -22.60 87.42 -0.52
C ILE A 555 -21.99 88.81 -0.25
N GLY A 556 -21.20 89.35 -1.19
CA GLY A 556 -20.95 90.79 -1.23
C GLY A 556 -19.74 91.25 -2.06
N GLY A 557 -20.01 91.64 -3.31
CA GLY A 557 -19.29 92.68 -4.07
C GLY A 557 -17.84 92.37 -4.46
N ASP A 558 -17.20 93.04 -5.40
CA ASP A 558 -17.57 94.03 -6.39
C ASP A 558 -16.36 94.08 -7.34
N ARG A 559 -16.63 94.41 -8.61
CA ARG A 559 -15.73 95.12 -9.53
C ARG A 559 -14.37 94.57 -10.02
N THR A 560 -14.23 94.74 -11.35
CA THR A 560 -13.05 95.23 -12.11
C THR A 560 -11.87 94.27 -12.24
N ASP A 561 -11.13 94.17 -13.34
CA ASP A 561 -11.07 94.88 -14.61
C ASP A 561 -10.28 93.97 -15.59
N LEU A 562 -10.56 94.13 -16.89
CA LEU A 562 -9.61 94.12 -18.02
C LEU A 562 -8.42 93.13 -18.00
N LEU A 563 -8.46 92.11 -18.87
CA LEU A 563 -7.86 92.10 -20.22
C LEU A 563 -8.04 90.74 -20.91
#